data_AF-A0A401TF60-F1
#
_entry.id   AF-A0A401TF60-F1
#
_cell.length_a   1.000
_cell.length_b   1.000
_cell.length_c   1.000
_cell.angle_alpha   90.00
_cell.angle_beta   90.00
_cell.angle_gamma   90.00
#
_symmetry.space_group_name_H-M   'P 1'
#
loop_
_entity.id
_entity.type
_entity.pdbx_description
1 polymer ?
#
loop_
_entity_poly.entity_id
_entity_poly.type
_entity_poly.pdbx_seq_one_letter_code
_entity_poly.pdbx_strand_id
1 'polypeptide(L)'
;MTYVVYKMNFDNAAFKHRMPQLKAAPGYEKLPMKKGIIFDMFPFSMIFRRDMTMYRIGEGLKEVFSELQGKKVDDEFTLVRPMLEFNWENIYTHLNNVFELMSKAVVESKQKVSAVKADRDPDGDRLSDAGR
;
A
#
# COMPACT_ATOMS: atom_id res chain seq x y z
N MET A 1 28.38 7.25 4.62
CA MET A 1 27.76 6.13 5.37
C MET A 1 28.71 4.94 5.26
N THR A 2 29.13 4.37 6.38
CA THR A 2 30.19 3.35 6.42
C THR A 2 29.55 1.99 6.69
N TYR A 3 29.71 1.03 5.77
CA TYR A 3 29.23 -0.34 5.97
C TYR A 3 30.41 -1.29 6.21
N VAL A 4 30.23 -2.26 7.10
CA VAL A 4 31.21 -3.32 7.32
C VAL A 4 30.89 -4.47 6.37
N VAL A 5 31.85 -4.82 5.53
CA VAL A 5 31.71 -5.94 4.59
C VAL A 5 32.20 -7.21 5.27
N TYR A 6 31.27 -8.10 5.62
CA TYR A 6 31.60 -9.43 6.10
C TYR A 6 31.68 -10.40 4.92
N LYS A 7 32.83 -11.04 4.74
CA LYS A 7 32.96 -12.15 3.81
C LYS A 7 32.54 -13.45 4.51
N MET A 8 31.35 -13.93 4.19
CA MET A 8 30.90 -15.26 4.65
C MET A 8 31.46 -16.34 3.73
N ASN A 9 32.19 -17.30 4.30
CA ASN A 9 32.60 -18.51 3.60
C ASN A 9 31.68 -19.64 4.08
N PHE A 10 31.02 -20.34 3.16
CA PHE A 10 30.11 -21.43 3.50
C PHE A 10 30.77 -22.78 3.18
N ASP A 11 31.00 -23.60 4.20
CA ASP A 11 31.41 -25.00 4.01
C ASP A 11 30.18 -25.88 3.87
N ASN A 12 29.97 -26.37 2.65
CA ASN A 12 28.81 -27.16 2.25
C ASN A 12 29.01 -28.68 2.44
N ALA A 13 30.09 -29.12 3.10
CA ALA A 13 30.43 -30.55 3.22
C ALA A 13 29.30 -31.40 3.83
N ALA A 14 28.66 -30.91 4.90
CA ALA A 14 27.57 -31.63 5.57
C ALA A 14 26.27 -31.74 4.73
N PHE A 15 26.00 -30.73 3.88
CA PHE A 15 24.82 -30.70 3.02
C PHE A 15 24.98 -31.63 1.81
N LYS A 16 26.17 -31.66 1.19
CA LYS A 16 26.50 -32.56 0.07
C LYS A 16 26.35 -34.04 0.44
N HIS A 17 26.59 -34.40 1.70
CA HIS A 17 26.43 -35.77 2.18
C HIS A 17 24.94 -36.22 2.25
N ARG A 18 24.00 -35.29 2.44
CA ARG A 18 22.56 -35.57 2.54
C ARG A 18 21.78 -35.40 1.23
N MET A 19 22.43 -34.84 0.20
CA MET A 19 21.79 -34.43 -1.06
C MET A 19 21.20 -35.56 -1.95
N PRO A 20 21.65 -36.83 -1.93
CA PRO A 20 21.07 -37.86 -2.79
C PRO A 20 19.56 -38.13 -2.56
N GLN A 21 19.04 -37.78 -1.39
CA GLN A 21 17.66 -38.11 -0.97
C GLN A 21 16.64 -36.97 -1.20
N LEU A 22 17.10 -35.75 -1.49
CA LEU A 22 16.23 -34.57 -1.64
C LEU A 22 16.20 -34.10 -3.09
N LYS A 23 15.85 -34.99 -4.02
CA LYS A 23 15.62 -34.59 -5.41
C LYS A 23 14.34 -33.75 -5.50
N ALA A 24 14.53 -32.52 -5.98
CA ALA A 24 13.53 -31.62 -6.52
C ALA A 24 12.39 -31.20 -5.57
N ALA A 25 12.67 -30.23 -4.69
CA ALA A 25 11.61 -29.28 -4.37
C ALA A 25 11.17 -28.64 -5.71
N PRO A 26 9.86 -28.63 -6.05
CA PRO A 26 9.41 -28.07 -7.30
C PRO A 26 9.83 -26.61 -7.36
N GLY A 27 10.59 -26.25 -8.40
CA GLY A 27 11.07 -24.89 -8.58
C GLY A 27 9.88 -23.94 -8.60
N TYR A 28 9.89 -22.96 -7.70
CA TYR A 28 8.97 -21.81 -7.69
C TYR A 28 9.11 -20.93 -8.95
N GLU A 29 9.67 -21.45 -10.05
CA GLU A 29 10.19 -20.64 -11.14
C GLU A 29 9.09 -19.88 -11.87
N LYS A 30 7.85 -20.38 -11.96
CA LYS A 30 6.79 -19.69 -12.71
C LYS A 30 5.41 -20.03 -12.18
N LEU A 31 5.00 -19.41 -11.07
CA LEU A 31 3.57 -19.26 -10.82
C LEU A 31 3.04 -18.23 -11.85
N PRO A 32 2.08 -18.58 -12.72
CA PRO A 32 1.53 -17.66 -13.71
C PRO A 32 0.63 -16.65 -13.01
N MET A 33 1.23 -15.68 -12.31
CA MET A 33 0.50 -14.57 -11.73
C MET A 33 0.17 -13.56 -12.81
N LYS A 34 -1.12 -13.27 -13.00
CA LYS A 34 -1.54 -12.17 -13.87
C LYS A 34 -0.93 -10.87 -13.34
N LYS A 35 -0.39 -10.02 -14.22
CA LYS A 35 0.28 -8.74 -13.88
C LYS A 35 -0.58 -7.73 -13.08
N GLY A 36 -1.87 -8.02 -12.87
CA GLY A 36 -2.80 -7.24 -12.07
C GLY A 36 -3.06 -7.77 -10.66
N ILE A 37 -2.90 -9.09 -10.42
CA ILE A 37 -3.36 -9.72 -9.17
C ILE A 37 -2.71 -9.15 -7.92
N ILE A 38 -1.47 -8.65 -8.03
CA ILE A 38 -0.76 -8.02 -6.93
C ILE A 38 -1.49 -6.78 -6.40
N PHE A 39 -2.15 -6.01 -7.28
CA PHE A 39 -2.88 -4.81 -6.88
C PHE A 39 -4.26 -5.14 -6.31
N ASP A 40 -4.84 -6.26 -6.73
CA ASP A 40 -6.07 -6.81 -6.15
C ASP A 40 -5.80 -7.35 -4.73
N MET A 41 -4.65 -8.02 -4.54
CA MET A 41 -4.24 -8.57 -3.24
C MET A 41 -3.72 -7.50 -2.27
N PHE A 42 -3.02 -6.49 -2.79
CA PHE A 42 -2.41 -5.42 -2.02
C PHE A 42 -3.00 -4.06 -2.44
N PRO A 43 -4.18 -3.67 -1.92
CA PRO A 43 -4.89 -2.48 -2.35
C PRO A 43 -4.15 -1.17 -2.02
N PHE A 44 -3.25 -1.19 -1.04
CA PHE A 44 -2.40 -0.06 -0.67
C PHE A 44 -0.96 -0.18 -1.20
N SER A 45 -0.74 -1.03 -2.22
CA SER A 45 0.56 -1.13 -2.88
C SER A 45 0.86 0.05 -3.79
N MET A 46 2.14 0.33 -3.96
CA MET A 46 2.65 1.39 -4.82
C MET A 46 3.89 0.88 -5.56
N ILE A 47 3.97 1.17 -6.85
CA ILE A 47 5.16 0.99 -7.67
C ILE A 47 5.60 2.37 -8.14
N PHE A 48 6.82 2.76 -7.81
CA PHE A 48 7.47 3.98 -8.29
C PHE A 48 8.83 3.65 -8.91
N ARG A 49 9.34 4.55 -9.75
CA ARG A 49 10.60 4.41 -10.47
C ARG A 49 11.76 5.04 -9.70
N ARG A 50 12.98 4.91 -10.25
CA ARG A 50 14.20 5.47 -9.63
C ARG A 50 14.19 6.98 -9.47
N ASP A 51 13.43 7.67 -10.31
CA ASP A 51 13.19 9.12 -10.24
C ASP A 51 12.14 9.52 -9.19
N MET A 52 11.73 8.57 -8.33
CA MET A 52 10.69 8.70 -7.32
C MET A 52 9.27 8.90 -7.88
N THR A 53 9.08 8.80 -9.20
CA THR A 53 7.76 8.96 -9.83
C THR A 53 6.90 7.71 -9.65
N MET A 54 5.71 7.87 -9.08
CA MET A 54 4.71 6.82 -8.89
C MET A 54 4.14 6.36 -10.24
N TYR A 55 4.40 5.10 -10.61
CA TYR A 55 3.98 4.50 -11.88
C TYR A 55 2.62 3.80 -11.78
N ARG A 56 2.39 3.05 -10.71
CA ARG A 56 1.12 2.33 -10.48
C ARG A 56 0.78 2.32 -9.00
N ILE A 57 -0.49 2.51 -8.70
CA ILE A 57 -1.05 2.56 -7.35
C ILE A 57 -2.16 1.51 -7.26
N GLY A 58 -2.27 0.81 -6.12
CA GLY A 58 -3.39 -0.08 -5.83
C GLY A 58 -4.70 0.68 -5.63
N GLU A 59 -5.83 -0.01 -5.81
CA GLU A 59 -7.15 0.65 -5.80
C GLU A 59 -7.49 1.32 -4.46
N GLY A 60 -7.10 0.72 -3.33
CA GLY A 60 -7.33 1.31 -2.01
C GLY A 60 -6.63 2.65 -1.81
N LEU A 61 -5.39 2.82 -2.32
CA LEU A 61 -4.72 4.13 -2.29
C LEU A 61 -5.37 5.14 -3.26
N LYS A 62 -5.88 4.70 -4.41
CA LYS A 62 -6.57 5.58 -5.37
C LYS A 62 -7.90 6.11 -4.83
N GLU A 63 -8.62 5.32 -4.04
CA GLU A 63 -9.87 5.74 -3.43
C GLU A 63 -9.65 6.83 -2.37
N VAL A 64 -8.52 6.75 -1.66
CA VAL A 64 -8.17 7.68 -0.58
C VAL A 64 -7.58 8.99 -1.12
N PHE A 65 -6.73 8.92 -2.15
CA PHE A 65 -6.02 10.08 -2.69
C PHE A 65 -6.39 10.31 -4.16
N SER A 66 -6.93 11.50 -4.46
CA SER A 66 -7.12 11.93 -5.84
C SER A 66 -5.76 12.17 -6.51
N GLU A 67 -5.47 11.39 -7.56
CA GLU A 67 -4.33 11.60 -8.48
C GLU A 67 -2.93 11.46 -7.85
N LEU A 68 -2.56 10.26 -7.42
CA LEU A 68 -1.16 9.95 -7.03
C LEU A 68 -0.27 9.54 -8.22
N GLN A 69 -0.85 8.93 -9.25
CA GLN A 69 -0.06 8.38 -10.36
C GLN A 69 0.57 9.51 -11.19
N GLY A 70 1.87 9.39 -11.47
CA GLY A 70 2.65 10.40 -12.19
C GLY A 70 3.30 11.45 -11.29
N LYS A 71 2.93 11.52 -10.01
CA LYS A 71 3.58 12.40 -9.03
C LYS A 71 4.77 11.72 -8.37
N LYS A 72 5.61 12.51 -7.72
CA LYS A 72 6.74 12.03 -6.92
C LYS A 72 6.26 11.55 -5.54
N VAL A 73 6.73 10.37 -5.12
CA VAL A 73 6.34 9.78 -3.83
C VAL A 73 6.86 10.61 -2.66
N ASP A 74 8.03 11.21 -2.80
CA ASP A 74 8.66 12.10 -1.81
C ASP A 74 7.97 13.47 -1.71
N ASP A 75 7.17 13.86 -2.71
CA ASP A 75 6.34 15.06 -2.64
C ASP A 75 5.05 14.78 -1.86
N GLU A 76 4.44 13.61 -2.03
CA GLU A 76 3.14 13.25 -1.44
C GLU A 76 3.23 12.57 -0.06
N PHE A 77 4.36 11.90 0.22
CA PHE A 77 4.58 11.14 1.46
C PHE A 77 5.88 11.58 2.16
N THR A 78 5.87 11.44 3.48
CA THR A 78 7.05 11.62 4.33
C THR A 78 7.48 10.25 4.85
N LEU A 79 8.78 9.95 4.75
CA LEU A 79 9.34 8.76 5.37
C LEU A 79 9.48 8.97 6.88
N VAL A 80 8.75 8.18 7.66
CA VAL A 80 8.78 8.21 9.14
C VAL A 80 9.83 7.23 9.65
N ARG A 81 9.93 6.05 9.02
CA ARG A 81 10.92 5.03 9.38
C ARG A 81 11.45 4.30 8.14
N PRO A 82 12.73 3.92 8.12
CA PRO A 82 13.79 4.39 9.02
C PRO A 82 14.02 5.91 8.89
N MET A 83 14.61 6.55 9.91
CA MET A 83 14.93 7.98 9.86
C MET A 83 16.12 8.23 8.93
N LEU A 84 15.82 8.37 7.64
CA LEU A 84 16.78 8.67 6.59
C LEU A 84 16.14 9.62 5.57
N GLU A 85 16.97 10.22 4.72
CA GLU A 85 16.47 11.06 3.63
C GLU A 85 15.71 10.21 2.61
N PHE A 86 14.48 10.60 2.29
CA PHE A 86 13.59 9.82 1.42
C PHE A 86 13.99 9.95 -0.05
N ASN A 87 14.98 9.17 -0.47
CA ASN A 87 15.47 9.09 -1.84
C ASN A 87 15.73 7.63 -2.25
N TRP A 88 15.89 7.40 -3.55
CA TRP A 88 16.04 6.06 -4.13
C TRP A 88 17.22 5.28 -3.54
N GLU A 89 18.39 5.91 -3.42
CA GLU A 89 19.62 5.24 -2.99
C GLU A 89 19.52 4.74 -1.54
N ASN A 90 18.92 5.55 -0.66
CA ASN A 90 18.71 5.15 0.72
C ASN A 90 17.67 4.02 0.84
N ILE A 91 16.61 4.02 0.03
CA ILE A 91 15.64 2.91 0.01
C ILE A 91 16.34 1.62 -0.47
N TYR A 92 17.10 1.71 -1.56
CA TYR A 92 17.78 0.57 -2.18
C TYR A 92 18.82 -0.08 -1.28
N THR A 93 19.51 0.71 -0.45
CA THR A 93 20.50 0.20 0.51
C THR A 93 19.87 -0.40 1.77
N HIS A 94 18.59 -0.15 2.03
CA HIS A 94 17.87 -0.58 3.23
C HIS A 94 16.65 -1.46 2.91
N LEU A 95 16.67 -2.22 1.81
CA LEU A 95 15.54 -3.04 1.34
C LEU A 95 15.00 -4.05 2.36
N ASN A 96 15.84 -4.46 3.33
CA ASN A 96 15.44 -5.39 4.39
C ASN A 96 14.80 -4.69 5.60
N ASN A 97 14.59 -3.38 5.54
CA ASN A 97 13.95 -2.60 6.60
C ASN A 97 12.44 -2.52 6.37
N VAL A 98 11.71 -2.29 7.46
CA VAL A 98 10.32 -1.86 7.39
C VAL A 98 10.29 -0.36 7.13
N PHE A 99 9.60 0.02 6.06
CA PHE A 99 9.39 1.41 5.69
C PHE A 99 8.01 1.87 6.17
N GLU A 100 7.97 3.00 6.85
CA GLU A 100 6.75 3.65 7.31
C GLU A 100 6.61 4.98 6.58
N LEU A 101 5.53 5.14 5.82
CA LEU A 101 5.22 6.36 5.07
C LEU A 101 3.99 7.03 5.67
N MET A 102 4.06 8.34 5.83
CA MET A 102 2.95 9.18 6.26
C MET A 102 2.55 10.11 5.11
N SER A 103 1.27 10.16 4.76
CA SER A 103 0.79 11.12 3.76
C SER A 103 0.97 12.55 4.26
N LYS A 104 1.40 13.45 3.38
CA LYS A 104 1.44 14.88 3.71
C LYS A 104 0.05 15.53 3.62
N ALA A 105 -0.80 14.99 2.76
CA ALA A 105 -2.20 15.41 2.67
C ALA A 105 -3.00 14.91 3.89
N VAL A 106 -3.90 15.77 4.38
CA VAL A 106 -4.92 15.37 5.36
C VAL A 106 -5.97 14.54 4.64
N VAL A 107 -6.13 13.30 5.07
CA VAL A 107 -7.17 12.41 4.53
C VAL A 107 -8.46 12.64 5.32
N GLU A 108 -9.46 13.24 4.68
CA GLU A 108 -10.80 13.31 5.24
C GLU A 108 -11.53 11.99 4.99
N SER A 109 -12.01 11.35 6.06
CA SER A 109 -12.86 10.16 5.93
C SER A 109 -14.20 10.56 5.29
N LYS A 110 -14.54 9.99 4.13
CA LYS A 110 -15.90 10.05 3.57
C LYS A 110 -16.85 9.14 4.37
N GLN A 111 -17.00 9.37 5.67
CA GLN A 111 -18.08 8.80 6.47
C GLN A 111 -19.16 9.86 6.70
N LYS A 112 -20.18 9.85 5.82
CA LYS A 112 -21.55 10.45 5.88
C LYS A 112 -21.95 10.65 4.41
N VAL A 113 -22.98 10.00 3.85
CA VAL A 113 -24.40 10.14 4.16
C VAL A 113 -25.18 8.89 3.71
N SER A 114 -25.65 8.07 4.65
CA SER A 114 -26.84 7.22 4.46
C SER A 114 -27.60 7.08 5.79
N ALA A 115 -27.90 8.20 6.43
CA ALA A 115 -28.69 8.21 7.66
C ALA A 115 -29.46 9.53 7.86
N VAL A 116 -29.97 10.17 6.80
CA VAL A 116 -31.05 11.16 6.91
C VAL A 116 -31.84 11.19 5.60
N LYS A 117 -32.79 10.28 5.42
CA LYS A 117 -33.96 10.43 4.53
C LYS A 117 -35.02 9.38 4.87
N ALA A 118 -35.48 9.42 6.12
CA ALA A 118 -36.81 9.04 6.53
C ALA A 118 -37.22 10.11 7.55
N ASP A 119 -38.49 10.52 7.53
CA ASP A 119 -39.08 11.52 8.42
C ASP A 119 -38.81 12.98 8.05
N ARG A 120 -39.50 13.43 6.99
CA ARG A 120 -40.26 14.68 7.03
C ARG A 120 -41.22 14.72 5.84
N ASP A 121 -42.46 14.33 6.09
CA ASP A 121 -43.64 14.94 5.46
C ASP A 121 -44.60 15.41 6.56
N PRO A 122 -45.41 16.45 6.30
CA PRO A 122 -45.74 17.48 7.28
C PRO A 122 -47.18 17.39 7.76
N ASP A 123 -47.39 17.24 9.07
CA ASP A 123 -48.65 17.63 9.68
C ASP A 123 -48.69 19.14 9.89
N GLY A 124 -49.69 19.77 9.27
CA GLY A 124 -49.91 21.21 9.25
C GLY A 124 -51.37 21.55 8.92
N ASP A 125 -52.26 21.08 9.78
CA ASP A 125 -53.39 21.82 10.36
C ASP A 125 -54.19 22.79 9.46
N ARG A 126 -55.47 22.47 9.22
CA ARG A 126 -56.53 23.48 9.02
C ARG A 126 -57.74 23.13 9.87
N LEU A 127 -57.88 23.95 10.91
CA LEU A 127 -58.98 24.04 11.87
C LEU A 127 -60.37 24.17 11.22
N SER A 128 -61.34 23.58 11.94
CA SER A 128 -62.71 24.03 12.23
C SER A 128 -63.55 24.70 11.13
N ASP A 129 -64.68 24.07 10.79
CA ASP A 129 -65.92 24.83 10.73
C ASP A 129 -67.10 24.02 11.27
N ALA A 130 -68.00 24.72 11.94
CA ALA A 130 -69.02 24.21 12.83
C ALA A 130 -70.41 24.10 12.15
N GLY A 131 -71.20 23.14 12.61
CA GLY A 131 -72.66 23.17 12.74
C GLY A 131 -73.55 23.65 11.59
N ARG A 132 -74.26 22.71 10.96
CA ARG A 132 -75.74 22.61 10.98
C ARG A 132 -76.20 21.29 10.35
#